data_AF-A0A8E7B005-F1
#
_entry.id   AF-A0A8E7B005-F1
#
_cell.length_a   1.000
_cell.length_b   1.000
_cell.length_c   1.000
_cell.angle_alpha   90.00
_cell.angle_beta   90.00
_cell.angle_gamma   90.00
#
_symmetry.space_group_name_H-M   'P 1'
#
loop_
_entity.id
_entity.type
_entity.pdbx_description
1 polymer ?
#
loop_
_entity_poly.entity_id
_entity_poly.type
_entity_poly.pdbx_seq_one_letter_code
_entity_poly.pdbx_strand_id
1 'polypeptide(L)'
;MKDPVSIRFNLVNTDFFLSQADVYILKYPRGLRGVEEKAAKKFRDNGVNILPHLPALNEYSLFESNGIFPAKKILYIGVPYLHDFGYHEIHLFAKKSLLILKSEMIDVSEINVTIHGANYGLNLHEAFQSEIHGFIDAIHENAYPKSLKTITISEKKLSYYLECKKILEQLLPDGYYPRNNSDVTLSPQNNPDNRLIFISCKSEDFKLASLFYEYLNNMGKRVFFSEKSIPAIGNANSYVIG
;
A
#
# COMPACT_ATOMS: atom_id res chain seq x y z
N MET A 1 22.89 15.00 -6.43
CA MET A 1 21.66 14.56 -7.13
C MET A 1 21.62 13.05 -7.03
N LYS A 2 20.62 12.47 -6.33
CA LYS A 2 20.47 11.01 -6.23
C LYS A 2 19.71 10.49 -7.47
N ASP A 3 20.14 9.32 -7.94
CA ASP A 3 19.83 8.70 -9.23
C ASP A 3 18.33 8.56 -9.58
N PRO A 4 17.96 8.55 -10.88
CA PRO A 4 16.61 8.25 -11.40
C PRO A 4 16.12 6.80 -11.11
N VAL A 5 16.84 6.08 -10.24
CA VAL A 5 16.72 4.66 -9.94
C VAL A 5 16.04 4.42 -8.60
N SER A 6 15.48 5.44 -7.94
CA SER A 6 14.82 5.29 -6.64
C SER A 6 13.48 6.01 -6.58
N ILE A 7 12.60 5.55 -5.70
CA ILE A 7 11.33 6.17 -5.38
C ILE A 7 11.47 6.87 -4.03
N ARG A 8 11.10 8.15 -3.99
CA ARG A 8 11.11 8.96 -2.78
C ARG A 8 9.87 8.66 -1.95
N PHE A 9 10.05 8.43 -0.67
CA PHE A 9 8.99 8.45 0.34
C PHE A 9 9.03 9.80 1.05
N ASN A 10 7.92 10.54 0.97
CA ASN A 10 7.85 11.91 1.46
C ASN A 10 6.71 12.04 2.48
N LEU A 11 7.03 12.14 3.76
CA LEU A 11 6.03 12.43 4.79
C LEU A 11 5.89 13.95 4.98
N VAL A 12 4.66 14.46 4.90
CA VAL A 12 4.36 15.89 5.02
C VAL A 12 3.32 16.18 6.09
N ASN A 13 3.53 17.26 6.87
CA ASN A 13 2.57 17.74 7.84
C ASN A 13 1.59 18.73 7.20
N THR A 14 0.55 18.23 6.54
CA THR A 14 -0.45 19.07 5.86
C THR A 14 -1.81 18.37 5.80
N ASP A 15 -2.86 19.13 5.49
CA ASP A 15 -4.15 18.53 5.13
C ASP A 15 -4.02 17.82 3.78
N PHE A 16 -4.59 16.61 3.71
CA PHE A 16 -4.50 15.74 2.54
C PHE A 16 -4.93 16.44 1.24
N PHE A 17 -5.96 17.29 1.28
CA PHE A 17 -6.47 17.99 0.09
C PHE A 17 -5.72 19.28 -0.25
N LEU A 18 -4.64 19.61 0.47
CA LEU A 18 -3.74 20.71 0.15
C LEU A 18 -2.43 20.24 -0.51
N SER A 19 -2.11 18.94 -0.43
CA SER A 19 -0.89 18.37 -1.00
C SER A 19 -1.03 18.17 -2.51
N GLN A 20 -0.02 18.58 -3.30
CA GLN A 20 0.01 18.33 -4.74
C GLN A 20 0.36 16.86 -5.01
N ALA A 21 -0.32 16.24 -5.98
CA ALA A 21 0.00 14.90 -6.47
C ALA A 21 -0.62 14.71 -7.86
N ASP A 22 -0.27 13.65 -8.57
CA ASP A 22 -1.04 13.25 -9.76
C ASP A 22 -2.30 12.46 -9.34
N VAL A 23 -2.19 11.60 -8.33
CA VAL A 23 -3.30 10.79 -7.83
C VAL A 23 -3.39 10.83 -6.30
N TYR A 24 -4.58 11.09 -5.79
CA TYR A 24 -4.95 10.82 -4.40
C TYR A 24 -5.49 9.41 -4.26
N ILE A 25 -5.04 8.65 -3.27
CA ILE A 25 -5.49 7.27 -3.04
C ILE A 25 -6.22 7.21 -1.70
N LEU A 26 -7.43 6.69 -1.73
CA LEU A 26 -8.37 6.65 -0.60
C LEU A 26 -8.89 5.24 -0.41
N LYS A 27 -8.89 4.76 0.83
CA LYS A 27 -9.65 3.55 1.19
C LYS A 27 -11.14 3.83 1.24
N TYR A 28 -11.95 2.81 0.96
CA TYR A 28 -13.39 2.85 1.11
C TYR A 28 -13.89 1.62 1.88
N PRO A 29 -14.13 1.73 3.21
CA PRO A 29 -14.54 0.61 4.06
C PRO A 29 -16.05 0.32 3.97
N ARG A 30 -16.65 0.49 2.77
CA ARG A 30 -18.11 0.35 2.52
C ARG A 30 -18.97 1.25 3.42
N GLY A 31 -18.45 2.44 3.65
CA GLY A 31 -19.05 3.51 4.44
C GLY A 31 -18.11 4.70 4.39
N LEU A 32 -18.63 5.89 4.21
CA LEU A 32 -17.82 7.10 4.14
C LEU A 32 -17.53 7.61 5.55
N ARG A 33 -16.25 7.64 5.96
CA ARG A 33 -15.83 8.17 7.26
C ARG A 33 -14.48 8.88 7.20
N GLY A 34 -14.47 10.21 7.24
CA GLY A 34 -13.22 10.96 7.31
C GLY A 34 -12.77 11.48 5.95
N VAL A 35 -11.58 11.09 5.46
CA VAL A 35 -11.01 11.73 4.25
C VAL A 35 -11.77 11.33 2.99
N GLU A 36 -12.13 10.06 2.86
CA GLU A 36 -12.93 9.54 1.75
C GLU A 36 -14.34 10.16 1.69
N GLU A 37 -14.92 10.46 2.86
CA GLU A 37 -16.20 11.16 3.00
C GLU A 37 -16.08 12.62 2.56
N LYS A 38 -15.03 13.32 3.01
CA LYS A 38 -14.77 14.70 2.62
C LYS A 38 -14.55 14.83 1.12
N ALA A 39 -13.84 13.88 0.50
CA ALA A 39 -13.69 13.85 -0.96
C ALA A 39 -15.05 13.66 -1.66
N ALA A 40 -15.86 12.69 -1.23
CA ALA A 40 -17.19 12.47 -1.81
C ALA A 40 -18.12 13.67 -1.63
N LYS A 41 -18.08 14.33 -0.46
CA LYS A 41 -18.78 15.59 -0.22
C LYS A 41 -18.30 16.68 -1.17
N LYS A 42 -16.99 16.84 -1.35
CA LYS A 42 -16.43 17.90 -2.22
C LYS A 42 -16.82 17.69 -3.68
N PHE A 43 -16.84 16.45 -4.18
CA PHE A 43 -17.40 16.15 -5.50
C PHE A 43 -18.87 16.57 -5.59
N ARG A 44 -19.70 16.18 -4.61
CA ARG A 44 -21.12 16.53 -4.57
C ARG A 44 -21.36 18.04 -4.54
N ASP A 45 -20.60 18.76 -3.72
CA ASP A 45 -20.67 20.23 -3.62
C ASP A 45 -20.30 20.92 -4.95
N ASN A 46 -19.58 20.21 -5.85
CA ASN A 46 -19.25 20.66 -7.21
C ASN A 46 -20.12 19.99 -8.28
N GLY A 47 -21.29 19.45 -7.91
CA GLY A 47 -22.27 18.89 -8.84
C GLY A 47 -21.94 17.49 -9.39
N VAL A 48 -20.93 16.81 -8.85
CA VAL A 48 -20.55 15.45 -9.29
C VAL A 48 -21.00 14.43 -8.24
N ASN A 49 -21.95 13.55 -8.60
CA ASN A 49 -22.40 12.48 -7.70
C ASN A 49 -21.60 11.19 -7.93
N ILE A 50 -20.59 10.95 -7.09
CA ILE A 50 -19.78 9.73 -7.16
C ILE A 50 -20.32 8.56 -6.35
N LEU A 51 -21.33 8.77 -5.48
CA LEU A 51 -21.79 7.75 -4.53
C LEU A 51 -22.22 6.43 -5.18
N PRO A 52 -22.98 6.42 -6.30
CA PRO A 52 -23.37 5.19 -6.99
C PRO A 52 -22.20 4.44 -7.64
N HIS A 53 -21.04 5.09 -7.74
CA HIS A 53 -19.85 4.59 -8.41
C HIS A 53 -18.72 4.26 -7.43
N LEU A 54 -18.96 4.29 -6.12
CA LEU A 54 -17.96 3.87 -5.14
C LEU A 54 -17.77 2.35 -5.19
N PRO A 55 -16.54 1.84 -5.01
CA PRO A 55 -16.21 0.45 -5.29
C PRO A 55 -16.76 -0.52 -4.24
N ALA A 56 -17.04 -1.77 -4.64
CA ALA A 56 -17.24 -2.85 -3.69
C ALA A 56 -15.90 -3.30 -3.06
N LEU A 57 -15.95 -4.23 -2.09
CA LEU A 57 -14.73 -4.82 -1.51
C LEU A 57 -13.86 -5.41 -2.61
N ASN A 58 -12.57 -5.12 -2.55
CA ASN A 58 -11.58 -5.55 -3.52
C ASN A 58 -11.74 -4.98 -4.93
N GLU A 59 -12.68 -4.05 -5.15
CA GLU A 59 -12.76 -3.27 -6.38
C GLU A 59 -12.10 -1.90 -6.19
N TYR A 60 -12.03 -1.12 -7.27
CA TYR A 60 -11.58 0.26 -7.23
C TYR A 60 -12.39 1.13 -8.19
N SER A 61 -12.33 2.44 -7.96
CA SER A 61 -12.94 3.43 -8.84
C SER A 61 -12.00 4.62 -8.95
N LEU A 62 -11.77 5.06 -10.18
CA LEU A 62 -10.89 6.17 -10.49
C LEU A 62 -11.73 7.33 -11.03
N PHE A 63 -11.62 8.48 -10.38
CA PHE A 63 -12.36 9.69 -10.77
C PHE A 63 -11.39 10.77 -11.22
N GLU A 64 -11.71 11.42 -12.34
CA GLU A 64 -11.05 12.66 -12.72
C GLU A 64 -11.42 13.75 -11.71
N SER A 65 -10.43 14.49 -11.22
CA SER A 65 -10.68 15.58 -10.29
C SER A 65 -11.30 16.79 -10.96
N ASN A 66 -11.02 17.04 -12.24
CA ASN A 66 -11.47 18.23 -12.97
C ASN A 66 -11.24 19.56 -12.20
N GLY A 67 -10.10 19.69 -11.51
CA GLY A 67 -9.73 20.88 -10.74
C GLY A 67 -10.40 21.01 -9.36
N ILE A 68 -11.27 20.08 -8.96
CA ILE A 68 -11.88 20.05 -7.61
C ILE A 68 -10.81 19.86 -6.52
N PHE A 69 -9.74 19.15 -6.83
CA PHE A 69 -8.62 18.85 -5.96
C PHE A 69 -7.30 19.23 -6.65
N PRO A 70 -6.22 19.47 -5.88
CA PRO A 70 -4.88 19.61 -6.44
C PRO A 70 -4.42 18.39 -7.24
N ALA A 71 -4.85 17.19 -6.85
CA ALA A 71 -4.58 16.00 -7.63
C ALA A 71 -5.41 15.90 -8.90
N LYS A 72 -4.83 15.34 -9.97
CA LYS A 72 -5.51 15.15 -11.25
C LYS A 72 -6.60 14.09 -11.15
N LYS A 73 -6.35 13.00 -10.39
CA LYS A 73 -7.31 11.91 -10.18
C LYS A 73 -7.44 11.52 -8.72
N ILE A 74 -8.55 10.86 -8.40
CA ILE A 74 -8.78 10.23 -7.09
C ILE A 74 -9.10 8.74 -7.30
N LEU A 75 -8.27 7.88 -6.71
CA LEU A 75 -8.45 6.45 -6.66
C LEU A 75 -9.10 6.05 -5.33
N TYR A 76 -10.33 5.53 -5.40
CA TYR A 76 -10.96 4.84 -4.28
C TYR A 76 -10.69 3.34 -4.39
N ILE A 77 -10.31 2.69 -3.30
CA ILE A 77 -10.13 1.23 -3.23
C ILE A 77 -11.07 0.69 -2.16
N GLY A 78 -11.93 -0.25 -2.53
CA GLY A 78 -12.84 -0.89 -1.58
C GLY A 78 -12.09 -1.86 -0.67
N VAL A 79 -12.21 -1.64 0.63
CA VAL A 79 -11.54 -2.42 1.68
C VAL A 79 -12.57 -3.04 2.63
N PRO A 80 -12.18 -4.01 3.50
CA PRO A 80 -13.06 -4.51 4.54
C PRO A 80 -13.65 -3.41 5.44
N TYR A 81 -14.64 -3.76 6.25
CA TYR A 81 -15.17 -2.83 7.24
C TYR A 81 -14.06 -2.34 8.17
N LEU A 82 -14.24 -1.15 8.74
CA LEU A 82 -13.18 -0.49 9.50
C LEU A 82 -12.66 -1.33 10.69
N HIS A 83 -13.52 -2.14 11.31
CA HIS A 83 -13.14 -3.04 12.41
C HIS A 83 -12.31 -4.26 11.95
N ASP A 84 -12.40 -4.61 10.67
CA ASP A 84 -11.62 -5.68 10.04
C ASP A 84 -10.39 -5.15 9.27
N PHE A 85 -10.24 -3.82 9.15
CA PHE A 85 -9.19 -3.19 8.36
C PHE A 85 -7.92 -2.95 9.20
N GLY A 86 -7.26 -4.06 9.55
CA GLY A 86 -6.07 -4.14 10.40
C GLY A 86 -4.75 -3.91 9.66
N TYR A 87 -3.64 -4.26 10.31
CA TYR A 87 -2.29 -4.09 9.78
C TYR A 87 -2.05 -4.81 8.45
N HIS A 88 -2.55 -6.05 8.33
CA HIS A 88 -2.44 -6.82 7.10
C HIS A 88 -3.20 -6.15 5.95
N GLU A 89 -4.40 -5.66 6.20
CA GLU A 89 -5.22 -5.00 5.20
C GLU A 89 -4.65 -3.65 4.78
N ILE A 90 -4.01 -2.90 5.71
CA ILE A 90 -3.26 -1.68 5.40
C ILE A 90 -2.09 -1.97 4.46
N HIS A 91 -1.31 -3.01 4.75
CA HIS A 91 -0.23 -3.46 3.88
C HIS A 91 -0.74 -3.82 2.48
N LEU A 92 -1.81 -4.64 2.40
CA LEU A 92 -2.41 -5.03 1.13
C LEU A 92 -2.98 -3.83 0.36
N PHE A 93 -3.58 -2.87 1.06
CA PHE A 93 -4.08 -1.64 0.45
C PHE A 93 -2.94 -0.85 -0.22
N ALA A 94 -1.84 -0.61 0.49
CA ALA A 94 -0.69 0.12 -0.03
C ALA A 94 -0.12 -0.58 -1.28
N LYS A 95 0.11 -1.90 -1.18
CA LYS A 95 0.60 -2.72 -2.29
C LYS A 95 -0.33 -2.69 -3.50
N LYS A 96 -1.62 -2.93 -3.27
CA LYS A 96 -2.65 -2.98 -4.32
C LYS A 96 -2.81 -1.62 -5.01
N SER A 97 -2.62 -0.53 -4.29
CA SER A 97 -2.77 0.80 -4.88
C SER A 97 -1.78 1.04 -6.03
N LEU A 98 -0.50 0.67 -5.86
CA LEU A 98 0.50 0.78 -6.93
C LEU A 98 0.22 -0.20 -8.08
N LEU A 99 -0.24 -1.41 -7.77
CA LEU A 99 -0.61 -2.40 -8.77
C LEU A 99 -1.76 -1.93 -9.66
N ILE A 100 -2.80 -1.31 -9.07
CA ILE A 100 -3.92 -0.73 -9.82
C ILE A 100 -3.40 0.36 -10.76
N LEU A 101 -2.63 1.31 -10.23
CA LEU A 101 -2.11 2.41 -11.05
C LEU A 101 -1.23 1.92 -12.20
N LYS A 102 -0.44 0.85 -11.98
CA LYS A 102 0.34 0.20 -13.03
C LYS A 102 -0.56 -0.42 -14.10
N SER A 103 -1.57 -1.16 -13.68
CA SER A 103 -2.46 -1.93 -14.57
C SER A 103 -3.33 -1.02 -15.43
N GLU A 104 -3.75 0.13 -14.89
CA GLU A 104 -4.47 1.18 -15.61
C GLU A 104 -3.57 1.99 -16.56
N MET A 105 -2.27 1.68 -16.64
CA MET A 105 -1.28 2.41 -17.46
C MET A 105 -1.31 3.93 -17.22
N ILE A 106 -1.61 4.34 -16.00
CA ILE A 106 -1.68 5.76 -15.64
C ILE A 106 -0.24 6.29 -15.59
N ASP A 107 0.03 7.33 -16.37
CA ASP A 107 1.27 8.08 -16.22
C ASP A 107 1.18 8.93 -14.94
N VAL A 108 1.76 8.41 -13.87
CA VAL A 108 1.70 8.97 -12.51
C VAL A 108 3.11 9.09 -11.98
N SER A 109 3.55 10.31 -11.73
CA SER A 109 4.86 10.61 -11.14
C SER A 109 4.78 10.75 -9.62
N GLU A 110 3.66 11.23 -9.10
CA GLU A 110 3.47 11.42 -7.66
C GLU A 110 2.09 10.94 -7.19
N ILE A 111 2.07 10.14 -6.13
CA ILE A 111 0.84 9.78 -5.42
C ILE A 111 0.83 10.42 -4.03
N ASN A 112 -0.37 10.63 -3.49
CA ASN A 112 -0.53 11.00 -2.09
C ASN A 112 -1.53 10.09 -1.39
N VAL A 113 -1.17 9.64 -0.19
CA VAL A 113 -1.98 8.82 0.71
C VAL A 113 -2.05 9.44 2.11
N THR A 114 -3.03 9.05 2.90
CA THR A 114 -3.06 9.36 4.34
C THR A 114 -2.46 8.23 5.15
N ILE A 115 -2.06 8.49 6.40
CA ILE A 115 -1.74 7.41 7.33
C ILE A 115 -3.00 6.62 7.68
N HIS A 116 -2.97 5.31 7.44
CA HIS A 116 -4.05 4.40 7.83
C HIS A 116 -3.83 3.82 9.25
N GLY A 117 -4.90 3.34 9.91
CA GLY A 117 -4.83 2.77 11.27
C GLY A 117 -4.98 3.75 12.44
N ALA A 118 -4.34 4.91 12.35
CA ALA A 118 -4.14 5.82 13.48
C ALA A 118 -5.42 6.30 14.20
N ASN A 119 -6.52 6.48 13.46
CA ASN A 119 -7.73 7.12 13.96
C ASN A 119 -8.87 6.15 14.32
N TYR A 120 -8.62 4.85 14.31
CA TYR A 120 -9.64 3.84 14.63
C TYR A 120 -9.13 2.67 15.48
N GLY A 121 -8.11 2.94 16.31
CA GLY A 121 -7.73 2.07 17.43
C GLY A 121 -6.50 1.19 17.21
N LEU A 122 -5.84 1.28 16.05
CA LEU A 122 -4.58 0.57 15.81
C LEU A 122 -3.39 1.32 16.39
N ASN A 123 -2.31 0.60 16.70
CA ASN A 123 -1.04 1.22 17.04
C ASN A 123 -0.52 1.99 15.82
N LEU A 124 -0.27 3.29 16.01
CA LEU A 124 0.20 4.18 14.95
C LEU A 124 1.49 3.68 14.30
N HIS A 125 2.44 3.18 15.09
CA HIS A 125 3.75 2.77 14.61
C HIS A 125 3.63 1.53 13.72
N GLU A 126 2.95 0.48 14.21
CA GLU A 126 2.74 -0.76 13.46
C GLU A 126 1.91 -0.54 12.19
N ALA A 127 0.88 0.32 12.26
CA ALA A 127 0.06 0.66 11.11
C ALA A 127 0.88 1.39 10.03
N PHE A 128 1.67 2.39 10.42
CA PHE A 128 2.52 3.13 9.50
C PHE A 128 3.60 2.24 8.89
N GLN A 129 4.26 1.38 9.69
CA GLN A 129 5.23 0.40 9.16
C GLN A 129 4.58 -0.55 8.16
N SER A 130 3.38 -1.06 8.45
CA SER A 130 2.63 -1.95 7.56
C SER A 130 2.33 -1.29 6.22
N GLU A 131 1.93 -0.01 6.23
CA GLU A 131 1.68 0.79 5.04
C GLU A 131 2.96 0.98 4.19
N ILE A 132 4.06 1.38 4.82
CA ILE A 132 5.35 1.57 4.12
C ILE A 132 5.85 0.24 3.53
N HIS A 133 5.78 -0.87 4.26
CA HIS A 133 6.16 -2.18 3.76
C HIS A 133 5.31 -2.62 2.57
N GLY A 134 4.01 -2.32 2.55
CA GLY A 134 3.15 -2.64 1.40
C GLY A 134 3.59 -1.92 0.11
N PHE A 135 3.99 -0.65 0.23
CA PHE A 135 4.58 0.07 -0.91
C PHE A 135 5.93 -0.51 -1.32
N ILE A 136 6.81 -0.81 -0.37
CA ILE A 136 8.12 -1.43 -0.62
C ILE A 136 7.96 -2.75 -1.36
N ASP A 137 7.03 -3.60 -0.94
CA ASP A 137 6.77 -4.90 -1.58
C ASP A 137 6.27 -4.72 -3.02
N ALA A 138 5.36 -3.77 -3.26
CA ALA A 138 4.95 -3.44 -4.63
C ALA A 138 6.13 -2.95 -5.48
N ILE A 139 7.04 -2.14 -4.93
CA ILE A 139 8.23 -1.68 -5.65
C ILE A 139 9.16 -2.85 -5.95
N HIS A 140 9.42 -3.70 -4.96
CA HIS A 140 10.26 -4.89 -5.09
C HIS A 140 9.69 -5.89 -6.12
N GLU A 141 8.37 -6.03 -6.20
CA GLU A 141 7.72 -6.92 -7.16
C GLU A 141 7.52 -6.27 -8.55
N ASN A 142 8.06 -5.07 -8.77
CA ASN A 142 7.83 -4.28 -9.98
C ASN A 142 6.33 -4.03 -10.24
N ALA A 143 5.50 -4.04 -9.21
CA ALA A 143 4.04 -3.83 -9.25
C ALA A 143 3.67 -2.35 -9.05
N TYR A 144 4.34 -1.45 -9.78
CA TYR A 144 4.13 0.00 -9.72
C TYR A 144 4.27 0.66 -11.10
N PRO A 145 3.73 1.87 -11.31
CA PRO A 145 3.90 2.65 -12.55
C PRO A 145 5.36 3.05 -12.77
N LYS A 146 5.90 2.83 -13.97
CA LYS A 146 7.34 3.10 -14.25
C LYS A 146 7.73 4.57 -14.08
N SER A 147 6.79 5.50 -14.26
CA SER A 147 7.01 6.93 -14.07
C SER A 147 6.94 7.38 -12.61
N LEU A 148 6.52 6.53 -11.66
CA LEU A 148 6.35 6.89 -10.25
C LEU A 148 7.68 7.29 -9.60
N LYS A 149 7.78 8.54 -9.16
CA LYS A 149 8.98 9.11 -8.50
C LYS A 149 8.77 9.32 -7.01
N THR A 150 7.55 9.64 -6.59
CA THR A 150 7.26 10.04 -5.21
C THR A 150 6.00 9.38 -4.68
N ILE A 151 6.11 8.83 -3.48
CA ILE A 151 4.97 8.45 -2.64
C ILE A 151 4.93 9.46 -1.49
N THR A 152 3.96 10.37 -1.53
CA THR A 152 3.72 11.33 -0.46
C THR A 152 2.73 10.75 0.53
N ILE A 153 3.02 10.88 1.82
CA ILE A 153 2.12 10.55 2.92
C ILE A 153 1.77 11.85 3.64
N SER A 154 0.49 12.19 3.71
CA SER A 154 0.02 13.40 4.39
C SER A 154 -0.59 13.07 5.76
N GLU A 155 -0.12 13.77 6.80
CA GLU A 155 -0.68 13.70 8.15
C GLU A 155 -0.83 15.11 8.73
N LYS A 156 -2.06 15.49 9.10
CA LYS A 156 -2.35 16.82 9.63
C LYS A 156 -1.95 17.00 11.09
N LYS A 157 -2.02 15.94 11.90
CA LYS A 157 -1.78 15.98 13.34
C LYS A 157 -0.27 15.94 13.59
N LEU A 158 0.27 17.07 14.03
CA LEU A 158 1.71 17.26 14.23
C LEU A 158 2.35 16.13 15.06
N SER A 159 1.70 15.67 16.13
CA SER A 159 2.23 14.58 16.96
C SER A 159 2.36 13.27 16.19
N TYR A 160 1.39 12.91 15.33
CA TYR A 160 1.46 11.70 14.52
C TYR A 160 2.51 11.83 13.42
N TYR A 161 2.58 13.00 12.79
CA TYR A 161 3.63 13.31 11.83
C TYR A 161 5.03 13.15 12.44
N LEU A 162 5.30 13.71 13.62
CA LEU A 162 6.62 13.63 14.26
C LEU A 162 6.98 12.18 14.62
N GLU A 163 6.03 11.40 15.11
CA GLU A 163 6.24 9.99 15.42
C GLU A 163 6.50 9.16 14.16
N CYS A 164 5.69 9.32 13.11
CA CYS A 164 5.88 8.60 11.86
C CYS A 164 7.13 9.04 11.10
N LYS A 165 7.56 10.30 11.27
CA LYS A 165 8.81 10.79 10.68
C LYS A 165 10.01 10.02 11.23
N LYS A 166 10.08 9.78 12.54
CA LYS A 166 11.15 8.97 13.16
C LYS A 166 11.15 7.55 12.59
N ILE A 167 9.98 6.94 12.43
CA ILE A 167 9.85 5.60 11.87
C ILE A 167 10.30 5.58 10.41
N LEU A 168 9.90 6.57 9.62
CA LEU A 168 10.31 6.65 8.22
C LEU A 168 11.82 6.81 8.10
N GLU A 169 12.45 7.64 8.94
CA GLU A 169 13.90 7.82 8.99
C GLU A 169 14.63 6.55 9.46
N GLN A 170 14.00 5.70 10.28
CA GLN A 170 14.56 4.40 10.65
C GLN A 170 14.48 3.38 9.52
N LEU A 171 13.34 3.32 8.81
CA LEU A 171 13.12 2.39 7.70
C LEU A 171 13.88 2.79 6.44
N LEU A 172 13.90 4.10 6.16
CA LEU A 172 14.47 4.71 4.95
C LEU A 172 15.25 5.97 5.36
N PRO A 173 16.49 5.84 5.87
CA PRO A 173 17.27 6.97 6.41
C PRO A 173 17.44 8.14 5.44
N ASP A 174 17.49 7.84 4.15
CA ASP A 174 17.61 8.84 3.10
C ASP A 174 16.27 9.29 2.51
N GLY A 175 15.17 8.65 2.89
CA GLY A 175 13.83 8.87 2.33
C GLY A 175 13.63 8.28 0.93
N TYR A 176 14.47 7.34 0.50
CA TYR A 176 14.38 6.70 -0.83
C TYR A 176 14.42 5.17 -0.71
N TYR A 177 13.66 4.49 -1.58
CA TYR A 177 13.76 3.06 -1.80
C TYR A 177 14.20 2.78 -3.24
N PRO A 178 15.18 1.89 -3.49
CA PRO A 178 15.67 1.61 -4.83
C PRO A 178 14.62 0.90 -5.69
N ARG A 179 14.55 1.25 -6.97
CA ARG A 179 13.84 0.49 -7.99
C ARG A 179 14.64 -0.77 -8.30
N ASN A 180 13.96 -1.86 -8.60
CA ASN A 180 14.64 -3.05 -9.12
C ASN A 180 15.13 -2.77 -10.55
N ASN A 181 16.44 -2.79 -10.76
CA ASN A 181 17.10 -2.60 -12.05
C ASN A 181 16.86 -3.74 -13.07
N SER A 182 16.03 -4.73 -12.74
CA SER A 182 15.75 -5.88 -13.60
C SER A 182 14.94 -5.55 -14.87
N ASP A 183 14.54 -4.30 -15.06
CA ASP A 183 14.03 -3.79 -16.33
C ASP A 183 15.13 -3.62 -17.41
N VAL A 184 16.41 -3.74 -17.04
CA VAL A 184 17.52 -3.86 -17.99
C VAL A 184 17.79 -5.36 -18.21
N THR A 185 17.10 -5.94 -19.20
CA THR A 185 17.35 -7.28 -19.77
C THR A 185 17.38 -8.44 -18.76
N LEU A 186 16.21 -8.98 -18.40
CA LEU A 186 16.10 -10.37 -17.98
C LEU A 186 15.00 -11.06 -18.78
N SER A 187 15.43 -11.77 -19.83
CA SER A 187 14.74 -12.97 -20.30
C SER A 187 14.43 -13.89 -19.12
N PRO A 188 13.28 -14.60 -19.11
CA PRO A 188 12.83 -15.34 -17.94
C PRO A 188 13.73 -16.54 -17.70
N GLN A 189 14.66 -16.43 -16.74
CA GLN A 189 15.31 -17.58 -16.15
C GLN A 189 14.55 -17.98 -14.89
N ASN A 190 13.82 -19.09 -15.00
CA ASN A 190 13.21 -19.82 -13.91
C ASN A 190 14.31 -20.30 -12.95
N ASN A 191 14.63 -19.53 -11.92
CA ASN A 191 15.40 -20.03 -10.78
C ASN A 191 14.43 -20.50 -9.68
N PRO A 192 14.26 -21.81 -9.46
CA PRO A 192 13.32 -22.36 -8.48
C PRO A 192 13.67 -22.00 -7.02
N ASP A 193 14.88 -21.50 -6.74
CA ASP A 193 15.31 -21.14 -5.39
C ASP A 193 14.86 -19.75 -4.90
N ASN A 194 14.27 -18.91 -5.77
CA ASN A 194 13.80 -17.57 -5.40
C ASN A 194 12.29 -17.51 -5.10
N ARG A 195 11.69 -18.65 -4.77
CA ARG A 195 10.24 -18.77 -4.52
C ARG A 195 9.89 -18.31 -3.11
N LEU A 196 8.79 -17.56 -3.01
CA LEU A 196 8.20 -17.13 -1.75
C LEU A 196 7.40 -18.28 -1.14
N ILE A 197 7.72 -18.66 0.09
CA ILE A 197 7.04 -19.72 0.84
C ILE A 197 6.03 -19.06 1.78
N PHE A 198 4.76 -19.47 1.68
CA PHE A 198 3.70 -19.02 2.57
C PHE A 198 3.41 -20.08 3.62
N ILE A 199 3.55 -19.72 4.89
CA ILE A 199 3.11 -20.54 6.02
C ILE A 199 1.80 -19.93 6.51
N SER A 200 0.73 -20.72 6.40
CA SER A 200 -0.57 -20.38 6.97
C SER A 200 -0.96 -21.48 7.93
N CYS A 201 -1.24 -21.12 9.18
CA CYS A 201 -1.59 -22.09 10.22
C CYS A 201 -2.81 -21.64 11.00
N LYS A 202 -3.52 -22.59 11.62
CA LYS A 202 -4.53 -22.27 12.63
C LYS A 202 -3.85 -21.76 13.90
N SER A 203 -4.60 -21.05 14.74
CA SER A 203 -4.11 -20.52 16.02
C SER A 203 -3.54 -21.59 16.95
N GLU A 204 -4.07 -22.83 16.88
CA GLU A 204 -3.61 -23.97 17.67
C GLU A 204 -2.23 -24.52 17.24
N ASP A 205 -1.82 -24.27 15.99
CA ASP A 205 -0.57 -24.76 15.41
C ASP A 205 0.54 -23.70 15.38
N PHE A 206 0.29 -22.50 15.93
CA PHE A 206 1.19 -21.34 15.85
C PHE A 206 2.61 -21.64 16.33
N LYS A 207 2.77 -22.41 17.41
CA LYS A 207 4.11 -22.76 17.93
C LYS A 207 4.92 -23.58 16.93
N LEU A 208 4.27 -24.54 16.25
CA LEU A 208 4.93 -25.39 15.25
C LEU A 208 5.24 -24.59 13.98
N ALA A 209 4.31 -23.75 13.55
CA ALA A 209 4.46 -22.89 12.40
C ALA A 209 5.58 -21.84 12.59
N SER A 210 5.73 -21.29 13.80
CA SER A 210 6.82 -20.37 14.16
C SER A 210 8.19 -21.07 14.13
N LEU A 211 8.30 -22.31 14.62
CA LEU A 211 9.53 -23.10 14.50
C LEU A 211 9.90 -23.38 13.04
N PHE A 212 8.89 -23.64 12.20
CA PHE A 212 9.10 -23.87 10.77
C PHE A 212 9.49 -22.59 10.02
N TYR A 213 8.90 -21.45 10.38
CA TYR A 213 9.32 -20.13 9.90
C TYR A 213 10.79 -19.86 10.21
N GLU A 214 11.20 -20.05 11.47
CA GLU A 214 12.60 -19.84 11.87
C GLU A 214 13.56 -20.78 11.13
N TYR A 215 13.19 -22.06 10.98
CA TYR A 215 13.99 -23.02 10.23
C TYR A 215 14.22 -22.59 8.78
N LEU A 216 13.15 -22.22 8.06
CA LEU A 216 13.24 -21.81 6.66
C LEU A 216 13.96 -20.47 6.49
N ASN A 217 13.74 -19.52 7.41
CA ASN A 217 14.44 -18.24 7.42
C ASN A 217 15.96 -18.43 7.65
N ASN A 218 16.35 -19.35 8.54
CA ASN A 218 17.75 -19.73 8.77
C ASN A 218 18.40 -20.40 7.56
N MET A 219 17.61 -21.01 6.67
CA MET A 219 18.08 -21.53 5.38
C MET A 219 18.15 -20.44 4.28
N GLY A 220 17.91 -19.18 4.63
CA GLY A 220 17.90 -18.06 3.68
C GLY A 220 16.72 -18.09 2.70
N LYS A 221 15.65 -18.85 3.02
CA LYS A 221 14.44 -18.88 2.20
C LYS A 221 13.57 -17.66 2.52
N ARG A 222 12.84 -17.19 1.50
CA ARG A 222 11.88 -16.09 1.65
C ARG A 222 10.57 -16.66 2.18
N VAL A 223 10.24 -16.37 3.43
CA VAL A 223 9.07 -16.95 4.11
C VAL A 223 8.14 -15.84 4.58
N PHE A 224 6.84 -16.00 4.31
CA PHE A 224 5.79 -15.17 4.85
C PHE A 224 4.93 -15.99 5.81
N PHE A 225 4.58 -15.41 6.95
CA PHE A 225 3.84 -16.08 8.02
C PHE A 225 2.48 -15.39 8.24
N SER A 226 1.39 -16.18 8.29
CA SER A 226 0.05 -15.66 8.56
C SER A 226 -0.77 -16.59 9.46
N GLU A 227 -1.45 -15.99 10.44
CA GLU A 227 -2.38 -16.68 11.35
C GLU A 227 -3.77 -16.95 10.72
N LYS A 228 -3.98 -16.58 9.45
CA LYS A 228 -5.24 -16.83 8.72
C LYS A 228 -4.97 -17.49 7.38
N SER A 229 -5.87 -18.40 6.99
CA SER A 229 -5.90 -19.09 5.70
C SER A 229 -5.88 -18.09 4.55
N ILE A 230 -4.83 -18.09 3.73
CA ILE A 230 -4.75 -17.24 2.54
C ILE A 230 -5.68 -17.86 1.46
N PRO A 231 -6.57 -17.10 0.79
CA PRO A 231 -7.28 -17.61 -0.37
C PRO A 231 -6.28 -17.98 -1.46
N ALA A 232 -6.44 -19.15 -2.08
CA ALA A 232 -5.50 -19.73 -3.04
C ALA A 232 -5.03 -18.70 -4.07
N ILE A 233 -3.78 -18.23 -3.93
CA ILE A 233 -3.15 -17.36 -4.91
C ILE A 233 -2.78 -18.25 -6.09
N GLY A 234 -3.54 -18.14 -7.18
CA GLY A 234 -3.35 -18.90 -8.42
C GLY A 234 -2.15 -18.43 -9.24
N ASN A 235 -0.97 -18.34 -8.62
CA ASN A 235 0.29 -18.20 -9.35
C ASN A 235 1.05 -19.53 -9.28
N ALA A 236 1.60 -19.98 -10.41
CA ALA A 236 2.27 -21.27 -10.60
C ALA A 236 3.56 -21.47 -9.77
N ASN A 237 3.84 -20.61 -8.79
CA ASN A 237 5.05 -20.61 -7.97
C ASN A 237 4.80 -20.57 -6.44
N SER A 238 3.55 -20.64 -5.98
CA SER A 238 3.23 -20.73 -4.54
C SER A 238 2.83 -22.14 -4.13
N TYR A 239 3.44 -22.66 -3.07
CA TYR A 239 2.99 -23.86 -2.37
C TYR A 239 2.26 -23.43 -1.09
N VAL A 240 1.07 -23.99 -0.89
CA VAL A 240 0.36 -23.95 0.38
C VAL A 240 0.71 -25.26 1.08
N ILE A 241 1.47 -25.18 2.17
CA ILE A 241 1.61 -26.31 3.10
C ILE A 241 0.56 -26.07 4.18
N GLY A 242 -0.51 -26.85 4.13
CA GLY A 242 -1.57 -26.87 5.13
C GLY A 242 -1.38 -27.95 6.17
#